data_AF-G7V7I5-F1
#
_entry.id   AF-G7V7I5-F1
#
_cell.length_a   1.000
_cell.length_b   1.000
_cell.length_c   1.000
_cell.angle_alpha   90.00
_cell.angle_beta   90.00
_cell.angle_gamma   90.00
#
_symmetry.space_group_name_H-M   'P 1'
#
loop_
_entity.id
_entity.type
_entity.pdbx_description
1 polymer ?
#
loop_
_entity_poly.entity_id
_entity_poly.type
_entity_poly.pdbx_seq_one_letter_code
_entity_poly.pdbx_strand_id
1 'polypeptide(L)'
;MILAMDPGRGKFGWAFGTSKGELLLCGITPTDRMEDFIDAVLREEGALLESWATEGDKPFTLERPEMVLLGKGTGSGLFRKVLEAKGVQYVLVDEAFSTLKARNLYWRLHPPRGIMRLIPRSLRVPPRDLDDLSALVLLERWVEESRNR
;
A
#
# COMPACT_ATOMS: atom_id res chain seq x y z
N MET A 1 -7.15 -6.20 10.81
CA MET A 1 -6.67 -5.29 9.72
C MET A 1 -5.36 -5.81 9.13
N ILE A 2 -5.12 -5.64 7.82
CA ILE A 2 -3.85 -6.02 7.14
C ILE A 2 -3.15 -4.75 6.65
N LEU A 3 -1.84 -4.63 6.90
CA LEU A 3 -0.98 -3.60 6.33
C LEU A 3 -0.12 -4.22 5.22
N ALA A 4 -0.09 -3.61 4.04
CA ALA A 4 0.87 -3.93 2.99
C ALA A 4 1.79 -2.73 2.72
N MET A 5 3.06 -3.02 2.44
CA MET A 5 4.10 -2.03 2.16
C MET A 5 4.86 -2.43 0.90
N ASP A 6 5.03 -1.48 -0.03
CA ASP A 6 5.80 -1.61 -1.26
C ASP A 6 7.08 -0.75 -1.15
N PRO A 7 8.24 -1.36 -0.83
CA PRO A 7 9.47 -0.63 -0.54
C PRO A 7 10.06 0.06 -1.77
N GLY A 8 10.45 1.32 -1.60
CA GLY A 8 11.27 2.03 -2.58
C GLY A 8 12.47 2.73 -1.94
N ARG A 9 13.41 3.17 -2.79
CA ARG A 9 14.67 3.79 -2.33
C ARG A 9 14.48 5.19 -1.73
N GLY A 10 13.56 5.98 -2.26
CA GLY A 10 13.30 7.35 -1.79
C GLY A 10 11.96 7.52 -1.07
N LYS A 11 10.98 6.69 -1.43
CA LYS A 11 9.65 6.63 -0.82
C LYS A 11 9.13 5.20 -0.92
N PHE A 12 8.08 4.91 -0.17
CA PHE A 12 7.38 3.64 -0.21
C PHE A 12 5.88 3.86 -0.19
N GLY A 13 5.17 3.00 -0.91
CA GLY A 13 3.73 2.91 -0.84
C GLY A 13 3.29 2.04 0.32
N TRP A 14 2.16 2.35 0.92
CA TRP A 14 1.53 1.52 1.93
C TRP A 14 0.01 1.53 1.76
N ALA A 15 -0.63 0.43 2.16
CA ALA A 15 -2.07 0.27 2.14
C ALA A 15 -2.55 -0.57 3.33
N PHE A 16 -3.52 -0.04 4.07
CA PHE A 16 -4.33 -0.79 5.01
C PHE A 16 -5.56 -1.32 4.29
N GLY A 17 -5.87 -2.59 4.54
CA GLY A 17 -7.05 -3.24 4.00
C GLY A 17 -7.69 -4.21 4.97
N THR A 18 -8.94 -4.57 4.66
CA THR A 18 -9.67 -5.61 5.39
C THR A 18 -9.12 -6.99 5.07
N SER A 19 -9.51 -8.01 5.84
CA SER A 19 -9.20 -9.42 5.53
C SER A 19 -9.84 -9.90 4.22
N LYS A 20 -10.73 -9.12 3.61
CA LYS A 20 -11.34 -9.37 2.30
C LYS A 20 -10.62 -8.67 1.15
N GLY A 21 -9.58 -7.89 1.43
CA GLY A 21 -8.82 -7.14 0.42
C GLY A 21 -9.42 -5.77 0.08
N GLU A 22 -10.38 -5.28 0.86
CA GLU A 22 -10.98 -3.96 0.63
C GLU A 22 -10.07 -2.87 1.22
N LEU A 23 -9.85 -1.79 0.45
CA LEU A 23 -9.05 -0.65 0.87
C LEU A 23 -9.70 0.09 2.06
N LEU A 24 -8.90 0.36 3.09
CA LEU A 24 -9.28 1.23 4.20
C LEU A 24 -8.58 2.59 4.08
N LEU A 25 -7.26 2.58 3.95
CA LEU A 25 -6.42 3.77 3.78
C LEU A 25 -5.14 3.42 3.04
N CYS A 26 -4.70 4.23 2.10
CA CYS A 26 -3.39 4.08 1.47
C CYS A 26 -2.66 5.42 1.37
N GLY A 27 -1.35 5.34 1.19
CA GLY A 27 -0.51 6.52 1.14
C GLY A 27 0.91 6.23 0.68
N ILE A 28 1.65 7.31 0.51
CA ILE A 28 3.04 7.27 0.07
C ILE A 28 3.86 8.08 1.07
N THR A 29 4.85 7.42 1.67
CA THR A 29 5.69 8.01 2.71
C THR A 29 7.15 8.04 2.26
N PRO A 30 7.90 9.13 2.51
CA PRO A 30 9.34 9.15 2.31
C PRO A 30 10.06 8.04 3.09
N THR A 31 11.04 7.37 2.48
CA THR A 31 11.71 6.20 3.08
C THR A 31 12.50 6.55 4.35
N ASP A 32 12.96 7.79 4.48
CA ASP A 32 13.62 8.30 5.69
C ASP A 32 12.64 8.47 6.88
N ARG A 33 11.33 8.47 6.64
CA ARG A 33 10.28 8.50 7.67
C ARG A 33 9.75 7.10 8.02
N MET A 34 10.41 6.03 7.58
CA MET A 34 9.98 4.65 7.83
C MET A 34 9.86 4.30 9.32
N GLU A 35 10.80 4.76 10.15
CA GLU A 35 10.74 4.51 11.59
C GLU A 35 9.54 5.21 12.24
N ASP A 36 9.32 6.49 11.92
CA ASP A 36 8.16 7.26 12.39
C ASP A 36 6.86 6.61 11.95
N PHE A 37 6.80 6.11 10.71
CA PHE A 37 5.65 5.39 10.19
C PHE A 37 5.35 4.15 11.03
N ILE A 38 6.35 3.29 11.28
CA ILE A 38 6.14 2.08 12.08
C ILE A 38 5.81 2.42 13.53
N ASP A 39 6.41 3.46 14.11
CA ASP A 39 6.05 3.90 15.46
C ASP A 39 4.60 4.39 15.53
N ALA A 40 4.12 5.11 14.51
CA ALA A 40 2.72 5.49 14.39
C ALA A 40 1.80 4.27 14.30
N VAL A 41 2.17 3.25 13.52
CA VAL A 41 1.43 1.98 13.44
C VAL A 41 1.37 1.26 14.79
N LEU A 42 2.49 1.19 15.50
CA LEU A 42 2.57 0.49 16.79
C LEU A 42 1.85 1.23 17.92
N ARG A 43 1.74 2.56 17.83
CA ARG A 43 1.04 3.42 18.80
C ARG A 43 -0.41 3.74 18.40
N GLU A 44 -0.87 3.20 17.28
CA GLU A 44 -2.23 3.41 16.75
C GLU A 44 -2.53 4.90 16.45
N GLU A 45 -1.51 5.65 16.05
CA GLU A 45 -1.57 7.09 15.75
C GLU A 45 -2.01 7.36 14.29
N GLY A 46 -3.27 7.03 13.97
CA GLY A 46 -3.83 7.17 12.61
C GLY A 46 -3.70 8.58 12.00
N ALA A 47 -3.80 9.63 12.82
CA ALA A 47 -3.69 11.03 12.37
C ALA A 47 -2.32 11.35 11.73
N LEU A 48 -1.23 10.73 12.19
CA LEU A 48 0.09 10.93 11.58
C LEU A 48 0.13 10.29 10.18
N LEU A 49 -0.51 9.13 10.01
CA LEU A 49 -0.58 8.44 8.73
C LEU A 49 -1.44 9.19 7.71
N GLU A 50 -2.50 9.87 8.15
CA GLU A 50 -3.36 10.69 7.29
C GLU A 50 -2.59 11.80 6.56
N SER A 51 -1.49 12.30 7.14
CA SER A 51 -0.64 13.32 6.53
C SER A 51 0.11 12.83 5.28
N TRP A 52 0.28 11.50 5.15
CA TRP A 52 0.86 10.83 3.99
C TRP A 52 -0.17 10.06 3.15
N ALA A 53 -1.44 10.04 3.59
CA ALA A 53 -2.50 9.28 2.96
C ALA A 53 -2.99 9.96 1.68
N THR A 54 -3.00 9.21 0.58
CA THR A 54 -3.47 9.61 -0.74
C THR A 54 -4.97 9.38 -0.89
N GLU A 55 -5.48 8.23 -0.44
CA GLU A 55 -6.88 7.81 -0.60
C GLU A 55 -7.33 6.92 0.57
N GLY A 56 -8.65 6.84 0.79
CA GLY A 56 -9.27 6.05 1.85
C GLY A 56 -10.19 6.86 2.75
N ASP A 57 -10.82 6.16 3.69
CA ASP A 57 -11.80 6.75 4.61
C ASP A 57 -11.09 7.57 5.69
N LYS A 58 -11.57 8.81 5.88
CA LYS A 58 -11.07 9.74 6.90
C LYS A 58 -12.26 10.27 7.73
N PRO A 59 -12.13 10.39 9.07
CA PRO A 59 -10.94 10.11 9.88
C PRO A 59 -10.64 8.61 9.94
N PHE A 60 -9.36 8.26 9.92
CA PHE A 60 -8.89 6.89 9.93
C PHE A 60 -8.63 6.42 11.36
N THR A 61 -9.49 5.52 11.84
CA THR A 61 -9.26 4.79 13.09
C THR A 61 -8.27 3.68 12.80
N LEU A 62 -7.01 3.90 13.20
CA LEU A 62 -5.95 2.91 13.08
C LEU A 62 -6.06 1.91 14.23
N GLU A 63 -6.13 0.63 13.89
CA GLU A 63 -5.91 -0.48 14.81
C GLU A 63 -4.60 -1.17 14.43
N ARG A 64 -3.90 -1.74 15.41
CA ARG A 64 -2.67 -2.49 15.12
C ARG A 64 -2.95 -3.59 14.08
N PRO A 65 -2.19 -3.65 12.97
CA PRO A 65 -2.41 -4.65 11.95
C PRO A 65 -2.10 -6.05 12.50
N GLU A 66 -2.99 -7.00 12.22
CA GLU A 66 -2.80 -8.43 12.54
C GLU A 66 -1.71 -9.04 11.65
N MET A 67 -1.49 -8.45 10.49
CA MET A 67 -0.54 -8.93 9.49
C MET A 67 0.10 -7.76 8.76
N VAL A 68 1.42 -7.84 8.60
CA VAL A 68 2.21 -6.91 7.78
C VAL A 68 2.76 -7.67 6.58
N LEU A 69 2.44 -7.19 5.39
CA LEU A 69 2.94 -7.70 4.11
C LEU A 69 4.03 -6.76 3.60
N LEU A 70 5.16 -7.32 3.20
CA LEU A 70 6.29 -6.56 2.68
C LEU A 70 6.63 -7.06 1.27
N GLY A 71 6.61 -6.14 0.30
CA GLY A 71 7.11 -6.39 -1.04
C GLY A 71 8.58 -6.78 -1.06
N LYS A 72 8.95 -7.75 -1.90
CA LYS A 72 10.33 -8.27 -2.04
C LYS A 72 11.29 -7.37 -2.84
N GLY A 73 10.89 -6.15 -3.15
CA GLY A 73 11.50 -5.28 -4.14
C GLY A 73 12.83 -4.68 -3.76
N THR A 74 13.32 -3.86 -4.69
CA THR A 74 14.61 -3.18 -4.62
C THR A 74 14.62 -2.14 -3.50
N GLY A 75 15.11 -2.52 -2.32
CA GLY A 75 15.15 -1.64 -1.13
C GLY A 75 14.55 -2.27 0.13
N SER A 76 13.95 -3.46 0.02
CA SER A 76 13.33 -4.18 1.15
C SER A 76 14.30 -4.46 2.31
N GLY A 77 15.62 -4.49 2.08
CA GLY A 77 16.61 -4.73 3.13
C GLY A 77 16.58 -3.73 4.30
N LEU A 78 16.33 -2.45 4.04
CA LEU A 78 16.15 -1.45 5.10
C LEU A 78 14.88 -1.71 5.91
N PHE A 79 13.78 -2.01 5.21
CA PHE A 79 12.47 -2.23 5.80
C PHE A 79 12.49 -3.45 6.73
N ARG A 80 13.10 -4.55 6.28
CA ARG A 80 13.28 -5.75 7.11
C ARG A 80 14.02 -5.43 8.41
N LYS A 81 15.14 -4.70 8.33
CA LYS A 81 15.90 -4.29 9.52
C LYS A 81 15.06 -3.47 10.49
N VAL A 82 14.32 -2.47 10.01
CA VAL A 82 13.46 -1.64 10.86
C VAL A 82 12.35 -2.48 11.50
N LEU A 83 11.67 -3.32 10.74
CA LEU A 83 10.60 -4.19 11.25
C LEU A 83 11.14 -5.19 12.28
N GLU A 84 12.26 -5.83 12.00
CA GLU A 84 12.93 -6.76 12.93
C GLU A 84 13.36 -6.07 14.22
N ALA A 85 13.99 -4.88 14.12
CA ALA A 85 14.43 -4.11 15.28
C ALA A 85 13.25 -3.66 16.17
N LYS A 86 12.09 -3.39 15.56
CA LYS A 86 10.85 -3.03 16.27
C LYS A 86 10.02 -4.26 16.69
N GLY A 87 10.49 -5.49 16.42
CA GLY A 87 9.79 -6.72 16.76
C GLY A 87 8.51 -6.99 15.96
N VAL A 88 8.36 -6.35 14.79
CA VAL A 88 7.19 -6.50 13.92
C VAL A 88 7.39 -7.72 13.02
N GLN A 89 6.48 -8.69 13.15
CA GLN A 89 6.43 -9.85 12.26
C GLN A 89 5.87 -9.42 10.89
N TYR A 90 6.45 -9.93 9.80
CA TYR A 90 6.03 -9.61 8.44
C TYR A 90 6.10 -10.84 7.53
N VAL A 91 5.32 -10.81 6.45
CA VAL A 91 5.32 -11.81 5.38
C VAL A 91 5.86 -11.19 4.10
N LEU A 92 6.84 -11.86 3.48
CA LEU A 92 7.39 -11.42 2.21
C LEU A 92 6.53 -11.89 1.04
N VAL A 93 6.08 -10.94 0.20
CA VAL A 93 5.22 -11.21 -0.96
C VAL A 93 5.97 -10.86 -2.26
N ASP A 94 5.87 -11.73 -3.27
CA ASP A 94 6.52 -11.50 -4.57
C ASP A 94 5.77 -10.46 -5.43
N GLU A 95 6.52 -9.51 -6.00
CA GLU A 95 6.03 -8.26 -6.62
C GLU A 95 5.66 -8.36 -8.11
N ALA A 96 5.67 -9.56 -8.70
CA ALA A 96 5.54 -9.68 -10.16
C ALA A 96 4.25 -9.00 -10.69
N PHE A 97 4.45 -7.97 -11.53
CA PHE A 97 3.43 -7.18 -12.26
C PHE A 97 2.58 -6.18 -11.44
N SER A 98 3.13 -5.57 -10.38
CA SER A 98 2.43 -4.57 -9.56
C SER A 98 2.00 -3.31 -10.33
N THR A 99 2.86 -2.74 -11.18
CA THR A 99 2.60 -1.42 -11.81
C THR A 99 1.41 -1.43 -12.78
N LEU A 100 1.25 -2.46 -13.61
CA LEU A 100 0.11 -2.54 -14.54
C LEU A 100 -1.20 -2.78 -13.78
N LYS A 101 -1.16 -3.62 -12.74
CA LYS A 101 -2.31 -3.87 -11.87
C LYS A 101 -2.69 -2.61 -11.09
N ALA A 102 -1.72 -1.88 -10.53
CA ALA A 102 -1.92 -0.62 -9.83
C ALA A 102 -2.58 0.44 -10.74
N ARG A 103 -2.16 0.51 -12.01
CA ARG A 103 -2.81 1.39 -13.01
C ARG A 103 -4.26 1.00 -13.27
N ASN A 104 -4.54 -0.29 -13.43
CA ASN A 104 -5.91 -0.76 -13.62
C ASN A 104 -6.78 -0.49 -12.38
N LEU A 105 -6.22 -0.69 -11.19
CA LEU A 105 -6.83 -0.40 -9.90
C LEU A 105 -7.15 1.10 -9.77
N TYR A 106 -6.22 1.99 -10.14
CA TYR A 106 -6.47 3.44 -10.16
C TYR A 106 -7.71 3.79 -11.00
N TRP A 107 -7.81 3.29 -12.23
CA TRP A 107 -8.96 3.57 -13.10
C TRP A 107 -10.25 2.86 -12.68
N ARG A 108 -10.18 1.84 -11.82
CA ARG A 108 -11.33 1.19 -11.18
C ARG A 108 -11.88 2.07 -10.05
N LEU A 109 -11.00 2.63 -9.22
CA LEU A 109 -11.34 3.55 -8.13
C LEU A 109 -11.75 4.94 -8.65
N HIS A 110 -11.12 5.39 -9.73
CA HIS A 110 -11.35 6.69 -10.38
C HIS A 110 -11.82 6.49 -11.83
N PRO A 111 -13.10 6.12 -12.05
CA PRO A 111 -13.61 5.94 -13.40
C PRO A 111 -13.37 7.19 -14.27
N PRO A 112 -12.81 7.03 -15.49
CA PRO A 112 -12.46 8.17 -16.34
C PRO A 112 -13.70 8.96 -16.74
N ARG A 113 -13.62 10.29 -16.62
CA ARG A 113 -14.72 11.22 -16.94
C ARG A 113 -14.37 12.08 -18.16
N GLY A 114 -15.39 12.61 -18.84
CA GLY A 114 -15.22 13.52 -19.99
C GLY A 114 -14.41 12.91 -21.14
N ILE A 115 -13.45 13.68 -21.66
CA ILE A 115 -12.59 13.29 -22.80
C ILE A 115 -11.75 12.04 -22.50
N MET A 116 -11.37 11.82 -21.23
CA MET A 116 -10.61 10.63 -20.81
C MET A 116 -11.37 9.31 -21.08
N ARG A 117 -12.70 9.35 -21.22
CA ARG A 117 -13.51 8.18 -21.57
C ARG A 117 -13.24 7.71 -23.00
N LEU A 118 -12.85 8.62 -23.90
CA LEU A 118 -12.57 8.32 -25.31
C LEU A 118 -11.14 7.79 -25.53
N ILE A 119 -10.23 8.04 -24.58
CA ILE A 119 -8.86 7.54 -24.65
C ILE A 119 -8.84 6.03 -24.35
N PRO A 120 -8.20 5.18 -25.18
CA PRO A 120 -8.03 3.76 -24.90
C PRO A 120 -7.34 3.51 -23.55
N ARG A 121 -7.74 2.45 -22.83
CA ARG A 121 -7.21 2.13 -21.49
C ARG A 121 -5.68 2.09 -21.42
N SER A 122 -5.02 1.55 -22.45
CA SER A 122 -3.57 1.45 -22.54
C SER A 122 -2.85 2.79 -22.58
N LEU A 123 -3.52 3.86 -23.04
CA LEU A 123 -2.97 5.21 -23.17
C LEU A 123 -3.34 6.11 -21.99
N ARG A 124 -4.16 5.63 -21.05
CA ARG A 124 -4.56 6.41 -19.88
C ARG A 124 -3.46 6.37 -18.82
N VAL A 125 -2.74 7.48 -18.69
CA VAL A 125 -1.71 7.67 -17.67
C VAL A 125 -2.36 8.31 -16.43
N PRO A 126 -2.27 7.68 -15.24
CA PRO A 126 -2.73 8.30 -14.01
C PRO A 126 -1.93 9.58 -13.69
N PRO A 127 -2.58 10.64 -13.16
CA PRO A 127 -1.93 11.92 -12.87
C PRO A 127 -1.12 11.92 -11.55
N ARG A 128 -0.91 10.77 -10.91
CA ARG A 128 -0.17 10.62 -9.65
C ARG A 128 0.68 9.36 -9.64
N ASP A 129 1.63 9.31 -8.71
CA ASP A 129 2.35 8.08 -8.38
C ASP A 129 1.40 7.00 -7.85
N LEU A 130 1.69 5.73 -8.09
CA LEU A 130 0.84 4.59 -7.77
C LEU A 130 1.49 3.60 -6.80
N ASP A 131 2.62 3.94 -6.16
CA ASP A 131 3.30 3.05 -5.20
C ASP A 131 2.36 2.57 -4.08
N ASP A 132 1.47 3.43 -3.59
CA ASP A 132 0.41 3.09 -2.63
C ASP A 132 -0.57 2.03 -3.17
N LEU A 133 -0.95 2.14 -4.44
CA LEU A 133 -1.82 1.17 -5.11
C LEU A 133 -1.07 -0.12 -5.45
N SER A 134 0.25 -0.07 -5.65
CA SER A 134 1.09 -1.27 -5.73
C SER A 134 1.04 -2.04 -4.41
N ALA A 135 1.11 -1.35 -3.26
CA ALA A 135 0.91 -1.97 -1.95
C ALA A 135 -0.49 -2.57 -1.78
N LEU A 136 -1.54 -1.88 -2.24
CA LEU A 136 -2.90 -2.45 -2.25
C LEU A 136 -3.02 -3.70 -3.15
N VAL A 137 -2.35 -3.73 -4.30
CA VAL A 137 -2.30 -4.92 -5.17
C VAL A 137 -1.61 -6.09 -4.46
N LEU A 138 -0.54 -5.85 -3.69
CA LEU A 138 0.11 -6.88 -2.88
C LEU A 138 -0.86 -7.47 -1.86
N LEU A 139 -1.65 -6.61 -1.20
CA LEU A 139 -2.68 -7.00 -0.25
C LEU A 139 -3.79 -7.82 -0.91
N GLU A 140 -4.41 -7.32 -2.00
CA GLU A 140 -5.48 -8.02 -2.74
C GLU A 140 -5.01 -9.41 -3.16
N ARG A 141 -3.77 -9.51 -3.67
CA ARG A 141 -3.17 -10.77 -4.10
C ARG A 141 -2.98 -11.75 -2.94
N TRP A 142 -2.45 -11.28 -1.82
CA TRP A 142 -2.24 -12.14 -0.65
C TRP A 142 -3.55 -12.72 -0.12
N VAL A 143 -4.61 -11.90 -0.08
CA VAL A 143 -5.95 -12.35 0.33
C VAL A 143 -6.51 -13.38 -0.65
N GLU A 144 -6.35 -13.15 -1.96
CA GLU A 144 -6.80 -14.09 -2.99
C GLU A 144 -6.07 -15.45 -2.89
N GLU A 145 -4.74 -15.42 -2.73
CA GLU A 145 -3.93 -16.63 -2.55
C GLU A 145 -4.26 -17.36 -1.24
N SER A 146 -4.58 -16.64 -0.17
CA SER A 146 -4.95 -17.21 1.12
C SER A 146 -6.34 -17.86 1.11
N ARG A 147 -7.28 -17.35 0.29
CA ARG A 147 -8.62 -17.92 0.13
C ARG A 147 -8.63 -19.22 -0.69
N ASN A 148 -7.63 -19.40 -1.55
CA ASN A 148 -7.52 -20.55 -2.44
C ASN A 148 -6.68 -21.70 -1.85
N ARG A 149 -6.24 -21.59 -0.59
CA ARG A 149 -5.55 -22.63 0.17
C ARG A 149 -6.52 -23.32 1.11
#